data_AF-A0A0B7N5V0-F1
#
_entry.id   AF-A0A0B7N5V0-F1
#
_cell.length_a   1.000
_cell.length_b   1.000
_cell.length_c   1.000
_cell.angle_alpha   90.00
_cell.angle_beta   90.00
_cell.angle_gamma   90.00
#
_symmetry.space_group_name_H-M   'P 1'
#
loop_
_entity.id
_entity.type
_entity.pdbx_description
1 polymer ?
#
loop_
_entity_poly.entity_id
_entity_poly.type
_entity_poly.pdbx_seq_one_letter_code
_entity_poly.pdbx_strand_id
1 'polypeptide(L)'
;EIVVRDVPLFDLVNDNTKATLKGQFNSVAQFLKDFERMFRLQSVDIKKVWNDNLGNVIGTENADWCADTIEADQNLLYKAFKCIFTSHFEFPSKEIDMFTKLVALKQRNEEGVKNFRKRFIRTAHAAHVSDSNFLARLYINALIN
;
A
#
# COMPACT_ATOMS: atom_id res chain seq x y z
N GLU A 1 25.27 -11.65 -8.51
CA GLU A 1 24.14 -10.73 -8.33
C GLU A 1 23.40 -10.59 -9.65
N ILE A 2 22.12 -10.99 -9.71
CA ILE A 2 21.29 -10.78 -10.90
C ILE A 2 20.52 -9.48 -10.69
N VAL A 3 20.93 -8.43 -11.40
CA VAL A 3 20.28 -7.12 -11.32
C VAL A 3 19.21 -7.01 -12.39
N VAL A 4 17.97 -6.81 -11.95
CA VAL A 4 16.80 -6.55 -12.80
C VAL A 4 16.78 -5.06 -13.11
N ARG A 5 16.54 -4.71 -14.38
CA ARG A 5 16.49 -3.30 -14.81
C ARG A 5 15.11 -2.68 -14.59
N ASP A 6 15.07 -1.36 -14.48
CA ASP A 6 13.85 -0.54 -14.41
C ASP A 6 12.87 -0.93 -13.30
N VAL A 7 13.42 -1.45 -12.19
CA VAL A 7 12.63 -1.79 -11.01
C VAL A 7 12.10 -0.50 -10.37
N PRO A 8 10.81 -0.41 -10.03
CA PRO A 8 10.26 0.79 -9.42
C PRO A 8 10.92 1.09 -8.08
N LEU A 9 11.19 2.37 -7.80
CA LEU A 9 11.57 2.81 -6.47
C LEU A 9 10.34 2.79 -5.56
N PHE A 10 10.49 2.24 -4.37
CA PHE A 10 9.43 2.20 -3.38
C PHE A 10 9.18 3.60 -2.81
N ASP A 11 7.96 4.11 -3.01
CA ASP A 11 7.49 5.36 -2.42
C ASP A 11 5.97 5.28 -2.27
N LEU A 12 5.47 5.35 -1.03
CA LEU A 12 4.04 5.29 -0.74
C LEU A 12 3.44 6.69 -0.67
N VAL A 13 2.22 6.84 -1.20
CA VAL A 13 1.42 8.06 -1.00
C VAL A 13 1.22 8.27 0.50
N ASN A 14 1.78 9.37 1.01
CA ASN A 14 1.60 9.87 2.35
C ASN A 14 0.97 11.28 2.29
N ASP A 15 0.06 11.59 3.20
CA ASP A 15 -0.70 12.86 3.21
C ASP A 15 0.21 14.10 3.33
N ASN A 16 1.48 13.91 3.73
CA ASN A 16 2.46 14.97 3.98
C ASN A 16 3.52 15.17 2.87
N THR A 17 3.60 14.30 1.86
CA THR A 17 4.63 14.42 0.80
C THR A 17 4.03 14.89 -0.51
N LYS A 18 4.57 15.99 -1.05
CA LYS A 18 4.34 16.39 -2.45
C LYS A 18 4.73 15.22 -3.35
N ALA A 19 3.87 14.86 -4.29
CA ALA A 19 4.11 13.79 -5.26
C ALA A 19 5.53 13.92 -5.84
N THR A 20 6.36 12.93 -5.55
CA THR A 20 7.70 12.81 -6.13
C THR A 20 7.57 12.50 -7.63
N LEU A 21 8.48 13.07 -8.43
CA LEU A 21 8.50 12.98 -9.90
C LEU A 21 8.59 11.53 -10.45
N LYS A 22 8.83 10.52 -9.60
CA LYS A 22 9.05 9.12 -9.98
C LYS A 22 7.83 8.22 -9.82
N GLY A 23 6.68 8.77 -9.43
CA GLY A 23 5.42 8.04 -9.27
C GLY A 23 5.33 7.38 -7.89
N GLN A 24 4.20 7.60 -7.21
CA GLN A 24 3.93 7.06 -5.89
C GLN A 24 2.93 5.89 -5.96
N PHE A 25 3.12 4.92 -5.08
CA PHE A 25 2.22 3.78 -4.91
C PHE A 25 1.14 4.08 -3.88
N ASN A 26 -0.11 3.70 -4.18
CA ASN A 26 -1.20 3.85 -3.21
C ASN A 26 -1.14 2.79 -2.09
N SER A 27 -0.46 1.68 -2.36
CA SER A 27 -0.30 0.55 -1.44
C SER A 27 0.99 -0.23 -1.71
N VAL A 28 1.49 -0.93 -0.70
CA VAL A 28 2.57 -1.91 -0.81
C VAL A 28 2.18 -3.00 -1.81
N ALA A 29 0.92 -3.43 -1.83
CA ALA A 29 0.43 -4.41 -2.79
C ALA A 29 0.59 -3.92 -4.25
N GLN A 30 0.36 -2.63 -4.51
CA GLN A 30 0.58 -2.05 -5.83
C GLN A 30 2.07 -2.07 -6.20
N PHE A 31 2.94 -1.65 -5.28
CA PHE A 31 4.39 -1.71 -5.47
C PHE A 31 4.87 -3.14 -5.76
N LEU A 32 4.51 -4.11 -4.92
CA LEU A 32 4.95 -5.51 -5.06
C LEU A 32 4.50 -6.10 -6.40
N LYS A 33 3.32 -5.72 -6.89
CA LYS A 33 2.83 -6.16 -8.21
C LYS A 33 3.70 -5.65 -9.36
N ASP A 34 4.12 -4.39 -9.30
CA ASP A 34 4.97 -3.76 -10.32
C ASP A 34 6.42 -4.22 -10.20
N PHE A 35 6.92 -4.41 -8.97
CA PHE A 35 8.18 -5.08 -8.69
C PHE A 35 8.20 -6.48 -9.32
N GLU A 36 7.22 -7.35 -9.00
CA GLU A 36 7.06 -8.69 -9.59
C GLU A 36 6.90 -8.67 -11.12
N ARG A 37 6.31 -7.61 -11.67
CA ARG A 37 6.16 -7.45 -13.11
C ARG A 37 7.53 -7.32 -13.80
N MET A 38 8.47 -6.58 -13.23
CA MET A 38 9.79 -6.38 -13.86
C MET A 38 10.61 -7.66 -13.97
N PHE A 39 10.55 -8.52 -12.94
CA PHE A 39 11.18 -9.84 -12.98
C PHE A 39 10.56 -10.73 -14.06
N ARG A 40 9.22 -10.72 -14.18
CA ARG A 40 8.50 -11.48 -15.22
C ARG A 40 8.85 -11.02 -16.63
N LEU A 41 8.92 -9.70 -16.87
CA LEU A 41 9.28 -9.15 -18.18
C LEU A 41 10.70 -9.53 -18.63
N GLN A 42 11.59 -9.78 -17.66
CA GLN A 42 12.98 -10.15 -17.90
C GLN A 42 13.24 -11.66 -17.74
N SER A 43 12.19 -12.47 -17.57
CA SER A 43 12.28 -13.93 -17.36
C SER A 43 13.18 -14.34 -16.19
N VAL A 44 13.22 -13.52 -15.14
CA VAL A 44 14.00 -13.77 -13.92
C VAL A 44 13.10 -14.38 -12.84
N ASP A 45 13.55 -15.46 -12.21
CA ASP A 45 12.84 -16.06 -11.07
C ASP A 45 13.03 -15.20 -9.82
N ILE A 46 12.01 -14.41 -9.50
CA ILE A 46 12.00 -13.53 -8.33
C ILE A 46 12.31 -14.26 -7.03
N LYS A 47 11.91 -15.52 -6.87
CA LYS A 47 12.12 -16.26 -5.62
C LYS A 47 13.60 -16.45 -5.28
N LYS A 48 14.49 -16.32 -6.27
CA LYS A 48 15.93 -16.54 -6.11
C LYS A 48 16.74 -15.28 -5.91
N VAL A 49 16.27 -14.13 -6.43
CA VAL A 49 17.11 -12.92 -6.57
C VAL A 49 16.40 -11.62 -6.19
N TRP A 50 15.25 -11.70 -5.49
CA TRP A 50 14.53 -10.51 -5.04
C TRP A 50 15.34 -9.65 -4.06
N ASN A 51 16.11 -10.29 -3.18
CA ASN A 51 16.92 -9.65 -2.14
C ASN A 51 18.07 -8.82 -2.74
N ASP A 52 18.77 -9.37 -3.74
CA ASP A 52 19.81 -8.66 -4.52
C ASP A 52 19.30 -7.35 -5.15
N ASN A 53 17.99 -7.22 -5.36
CA ASN A 53 17.37 -6.06 -5.98
C ASN A 53 16.67 -5.14 -4.99
N LEU A 54 16.49 -5.56 -3.73
CA LEU A 54 15.70 -4.81 -2.75
C LEU A 54 16.40 -3.53 -2.28
N GLY A 55 17.71 -3.60 -2.00
CA GLY A 55 18.48 -2.45 -1.53
C GLY A 55 18.48 -1.28 -2.53
N ASN A 56 18.31 -1.58 -3.82
CA ASN A 56 18.25 -0.57 -4.88
C ASN A 56 16.90 0.15 -4.97
N VAL A 57 15.86 -0.35 -4.28
CA VAL A 57 14.49 0.16 -4.43
C VAL A 57 13.86 0.64 -3.13
N ILE A 58 14.35 0.21 -1.96
CA ILE A 58 13.74 0.50 -0.65
C ILE A 58 13.87 1.97 -0.21
N GLY A 59 14.78 2.73 -0.82
CA GLY A 59 15.09 4.10 -0.39
C GLY A 59 16.06 4.13 0.80
N THR A 60 16.90 5.14 0.86
CA THR A 60 17.97 5.25 1.88
C THR A 60 17.43 5.38 3.31
N GLU A 61 16.24 5.94 3.46
CA GLU A 61 15.56 6.14 4.75
C GLU A 61 15.13 4.84 5.43
N ASN A 62 15.05 3.74 4.66
CA ASN A 62 14.64 2.43 5.14
C ASN A 62 15.81 1.43 5.15
N ALA A 63 17.03 1.88 4.83
CA ALA A 63 18.20 1.01 4.65
C ALA A 63 18.55 0.25 5.94
N ASP A 64 18.60 0.95 7.08
CA ASP A 64 18.93 0.34 8.37
C ASP A 64 17.90 -0.74 8.75
N TRP A 65 16.61 -0.44 8.61
CA TRP A 65 15.55 -1.41 8.86
C TRP A 65 15.64 -2.63 7.93
N CYS A 66 15.92 -2.41 6.64
CA CYS A 66 16.07 -3.47 5.66
C CYS A 66 17.26 -4.38 6.00
N ALA A 67 18.40 -3.79 6.35
CA ALA A 67 19.59 -4.52 6.77
C ALA A 67 19.30 -5.40 8.01
N ASP A 68 18.69 -4.83 9.04
CA ASP A 68 18.45 -5.49 10.33
C ASP A 68 17.35 -6.57 10.29
N THR A 69 16.36 -6.40 9.40
CA THR A 69 15.16 -7.26 9.39
C THR A 69 15.14 -8.25 8.23
N ILE A 70 15.51 -7.78 7.04
CA ILE A 70 15.37 -8.54 5.80
C ILE A 70 16.69 -9.20 5.43
N GLU A 71 17.78 -8.43 5.38
CA GLU A 71 19.09 -8.92 4.92
C GLU A 71 19.79 -9.79 5.98
N ALA A 72 19.49 -9.58 7.26
CA ALA A 72 19.96 -10.40 8.37
C ALA A 72 19.52 -11.88 8.26
N ASP A 73 18.39 -12.16 7.60
CA ASP A 73 17.93 -13.53 7.32
C ASP A 73 18.22 -13.93 5.87
N GLN A 74 19.37 -14.55 5.65
CA GLN A 74 19.81 -15.03 4.33
C GLN A 74 18.89 -16.12 3.73
N ASN A 75 18.07 -16.78 4.54
CA ASN A 75 17.15 -17.83 4.10
C ASN A 75 15.71 -17.34 3.98
N LEU A 76 15.48 -16.03 4.10
CA LEU A 76 14.15 -15.45 4.04
C LEU A 76 13.48 -15.76 2.71
N LEU A 77 12.35 -16.46 2.77
CA LEU A 77 11.58 -16.77 1.58
C LEU A 77 10.86 -15.51 1.08
N TYR A 78 10.78 -15.33 -0.24
CA TYR A 78 10.09 -14.20 -0.86
C TYR A 78 8.65 -14.01 -0.34
N LYS A 79 7.93 -15.10 -0.03
CA LYS A 79 6.59 -15.04 0.56
C LYS A 79 6.60 -14.40 1.96
N ALA A 80 7.57 -14.75 2.80
CA ALA A 80 7.72 -14.20 4.14
C ALA A 80 8.16 -12.73 4.10
N PHE A 81 9.10 -12.41 3.20
CA PHE A 81 9.48 -11.02 2.89
C PHE A 81 8.25 -10.15 2.61
N LYS A 82 7.34 -10.56 1.72
CA LYS A 82 6.13 -9.78 1.42
C LYS A 82 5.30 -9.48 2.66
N CYS A 83 5.15 -10.46 3.57
CA CYS A 83 4.41 -10.26 4.81
C CYS A 83 5.09 -9.24 5.74
N ILE A 84 6.41 -9.35 5.91
CA ILE A 84 7.19 -8.42 6.75
C ILE A 84 7.14 -7.01 6.17
N PHE A 85 7.38 -6.90 4.86
CA PHE A 85 7.39 -5.63 4.13
C PHE A 85 6.04 -4.92 4.19
N THR A 86 4.94 -5.65 3.93
CA THR A 86 3.59 -5.12 4.12
C THR A 86 3.36 -4.68 5.55
N SER A 87 3.72 -5.49 6.55
CA SER A 87 3.48 -5.14 7.96
C SER A 87 4.25 -3.90 8.41
N HIS A 88 5.45 -3.67 7.86
CA HIS A 88 6.28 -2.52 8.20
C HIS A 88 5.76 -1.21 7.59
N PHE A 89 5.37 -1.22 6.31
CA PHE A 89 4.98 -0.01 5.59
C PHE A 89 3.47 0.26 5.56
N GLU A 90 2.68 -0.79 5.61
CA GLU A 90 1.24 -0.74 5.83
C GLU A 90 0.98 -1.16 7.27
N PHE A 91 1.34 -0.27 8.19
CA PHE A 91 0.91 -0.43 9.56
C PHE A 91 -0.63 -0.53 9.59
N PRO A 92 -1.21 -1.46 10.38
CA PRO A 92 -2.64 -1.51 10.65
C PRO A 92 -3.20 -0.16 11.10
N SER A 93 -2.37 0.74 11.64
CA SER A 93 -2.78 2.08 12.04
C SER A 93 -3.35 2.90 10.88
N LYS A 94 -2.82 2.81 9.65
CA LYS A 94 -3.37 3.56 8.51
C LYS A 94 -4.74 3.02 8.10
N GLU A 95 -4.90 1.70 8.08
CA GLU A 95 -6.20 1.06 7.83
C GLU A 95 -7.19 1.38 8.95
N ILE A 96 -6.77 1.33 10.21
CA ILE A 96 -7.56 1.66 11.39
C ILE A 96 -7.92 3.17 11.40
N ASP A 97 -7.02 4.04 11.00
CA ASP A 97 -7.25 5.49 10.88
C ASP A 97 -8.25 5.78 9.78
N MET A 98 -8.11 5.11 8.62
CA MET A 98 -9.07 5.23 7.51
C MET A 98 -10.42 4.63 7.88
N PHE A 99 -10.45 3.53 8.64
CA PHE A 99 -11.67 2.94 9.18
C PHE A 99 -12.34 3.89 10.18
N THR A 100 -11.56 4.52 11.06
CA THR A 100 -12.05 5.54 11.99
C THR A 100 -12.63 6.74 11.25
N LYS A 101 -11.94 7.23 10.21
CA LYS A 101 -12.44 8.29 9.30
C LYS A 101 -13.71 7.87 8.57
N LEU A 102 -13.82 6.61 8.15
CA LEU A 102 -15.01 6.06 7.49
C LEU A 102 -16.21 6.03 8.44
N VAL A 103 -16.03 5.58 9.67
CA VAL A 103 -17.09 5.51 10.70
C VAL A 103 -17.57 6.92 11.09
N ALA A 104 -16.64 7.89 11.16
CA ALA A 104 -16.97 9.28 11.44
C ALA A 104 -17.50 10.06 10.23
N LEU A 105 -17.46 9.48 9.02
CA LEU A 105 -17.84 10.18 7.81
C LEU A 105 -19.33 10.50 7.83
N LYS A 106 -19.68 11.76 7.58
CA LYS A 106 -21.06 12.21 7.37
C LYS A 106 -21.16 12.97 6.05
N GLN A 107 -22.32 12.89 5.42
CA GLN A 107 -22.69 13.79 4.35
C GLN A 107 -22.70 15.22 4.90
N ARG A 108 -22.21 16.18 4.13
CA ARG A 108 -22.28 17.61 4.49
C ARG A 108 -23.59 18.21 3.98
N ASN A 109 -24.12 19.23 4.66
CA ASN A 109 -25.41 19.85 4.30
C ASN A 109 -25.48 20.32 2.84
N GLU A 110 -24.37 20.80 2.29
CA GLU A 110 -24.26 21.32 0.93
C GLU A 110 -23.76 20.26 -0.08
N GLU A 111 -23.38 19.07 0.38
CA GLU A 111 -22.84 18.01 -0.46
C GLU A 111 -23.97 17.14 -1.02
N GLY A 112 -24.12 17.13 -2.34
CA GLY A 112 -25.05 16.22 -3.01
C GLY A 112 -24.67 14.75 -2.79
N VAL A 113 -25.68 13.89 -2.65
CA VAL A 113 -25.54 12.44 -2.36
C VAL A 113 -24.55 11.73 -3.29
N LYS A 114 -24.51 12.09 -4.58
CA LYS A 114 -23.57 11.51 -5.55
C LYS A 114 -22.11 11.81 -5.22
N ASN A 115 -21.81 13.01 -4.75
CA ASN A 115 -20.46 13.41 -4.36
C ASN A 115 -20.06 12.75 -3.04
N PHE A 116 -21.00 12.71 -2.08
CA PHE A 116 -20.81 11.99 -0.83
C PHE A 116 -20.52 10.51 -1.05
N ARG A 117 -21.31 9.81 -1.89
CA ARG A 117 -21.08 8.40 -2.25
C ARG A 117 -19.67 8.16 -2.77
N LYS A 118 -19.19 9.01 -3.68
CA LYS A 118 -17.82 8.89 -4.20
C LYS A 118 -16.77 9.01 -3.09
N ARG A 119 -16.94 9.97 -2.17
CA ARG A 119 -16.05 10.18 -1.03
C ARG A 119 -16.09 9.01 -0.04
N PHE A 120 -17.29 8.50 0.24
CA PHE A 120 -17.51 7.34 1.12
C PHE A 120 -16.83 6.08 0.57
N ILE A 121 -17.08 5.72 -0.70
CA ILE A 121 -16.48 4.52 -1.32
C ILE A 121 -14.95 4.63 -1.39
N ARG A 122 -14.40 5.81 -1.73
CA ARG A 122 -12.94 6.02 -1.69
C ARG A 122 -12.36 5.78 -0.30
N THR A 123 -13.04 6.24 0.74
CA THR A 123 -12.61 6.06 2.14
C THR A 123 -12.73 4.60 2.57
N ALA A 124 -13.79 3.89 2.15
CA ALA A 124 -13.98 2.47 2.43
C ALA A 124 -12.90 1.60 1.77
N HIS A 125 -12.53 1.90 0.53
CA HIS A 125 -11.44 1.24 -0.17
C HIS A 125 -10.09 1.49 0.54
N ALA A 126 -9.82 2.72 0.97
CA ALA A 126 -8.59 3.05 1.71
C ALA A 126 -8.53 2.41 3.10
N ALA A 127 -9.68 2.05 3.67
CA ALA A 127 -9.81 1.30 4.91
C ALA A 127 -9.88 -0.23 4.71
N HIS A 128 -9.70 -0.71 3.47
CA HIS A 128 -9.84 -2.12 3.08
C HIS A 128 -11.17 -2.77 3.52
N VAL A 129 -12.25 -1.99 3.62
CA VAL A 129 -13.59 -2.51 3.94
C VAL A 129 -14.25 -3.00 2.67
N SER A 130 -14.57 -4.29 2.63
CA SER A 130 -15.27 -4.91 1.51
C SER A 130 -16.75 -4.53 1.45
N ASP A 131 -17.32 -4.64 0.25
CA ASP A 131 -18.76 -4.50 0.05
C ASP A 131 -19.51 -5.51 0.90
N SER A 132 -20.38 -5.01 1.78
CA SER A 132 -21.10 -5.81 2.76
C SER A 132 -22.37 -5.13 3.23
N ASN A 133 -23.28 -5.91 3.82
CA ASN A 133 -24.47 -5.37 4.48
C ASN A 133 -24.12 -4.37 5.60
N PHE A 134 -22.97 -4.56 6.25
CA PHE A 134 -22.48 -3.63 7.25
C PHE A 134 -22.07 -2.29 6.62
N LEU A 135 -21.28 -2.31 5.54
CA LEU A 135 -20.86 -1.09 4.84
C LEU A 135 -22.07 -0.31 4.29
N ALA A 136 -23.09 -1.01 3.77
CA ALA A 136 -24.33 -0.39 3.33
C ALA A 136 -25.08 0.30 4.47
N ARG A 137 -25.17 -0.32 5.64
CA ARG A 137 -25.78 0.28 6.84
C ARG A 137 -24.99 1.49 7.34
N LEU A 138 -23.67 1.42 7.29
CA LEU A 138 -22.79 2.53 7.64
C LEU A 138 -23.00 3.72 6.69
N TYR A 139 -23.11 3.46 5.38
CA TYR A 139 -23.44 4.48 4.39
C TYR A 139 -24.78 5.15 4.66
N ILE A 140 -25.83 4.37 4.93
CA ILE A 140 -27.18 4.89 5.24
C ILE A 140 -27.15 5.76 6.49
N ASN A 141 -26.49 5.31 7.56
CA ASN A 141 -26.33 6.09 8.81
C ASN A 141 -25.48 7.37 8.61
N ALA A 142 -24.71 7.44 7.54
CA ALA A 142 -23.85 8.57 7.23
C ALA A 142 -24.54 9.65 6.38
N LEU A 143 -25.68 9.35 5.77
CA LEU A 143 -26.50 10.32 5.05
C LEU A 143 -27.12 11.30 6.04
N ILE A 144 -27.27 12.56 5.61
CA ILE A 144 -28.10 13.52 6.34
C ILE A 144 -29.54 13.12 6.08
N ASN A 145 -30.33 12.99 7.15
CA ASN A 145 -31.79 12.91 7.07
C ASN A 145 -32.37 14.29 6.76
#